data_AF-A0A2K8NVY7-F1
#
_entry.id   AF-A0A2K8NVY7-F1
#
_cell.length_a   1.000
_cell.length_b   1.000
_cell.length_c   1.000
_cell.angle_alpha   90.00
_cell.angle_beta   90.00
_cell.angle_gamma   90.00
#
_symmetry.space_group_name_H-M   'P 1'
#
loop_
_entity.id
_entity.type
_entity.pdbx_description
1 polymer ?
#
loop_
_entity_poly.entity_id
_entity_poly.type
_entity_poly.pdbx_seq_one_letter_code
_entity_poly.pdbx_strand_id
1 'polypeptide(L)'
;MIEIKFKNQAEIDSYNKYKELKGIEYHQYIANYLNTDEYSKIAAVIQYDLRLKYILYRYICFFEEYIRAVIMNCDIRDVDFFLKENVNMSEAQNIYFKNVTKIATKYPDRPTISRDDFDGIRELRNQISHFKPIILDNIIENQTNIYLLYKNLTKNYQAYFKNEINMCGSEAELVEQVKIKFN
;
A
#
# COMPACT_ATOMS: atom_id res chain seq x y z
N MET A 1 20.82 -20.75 7.41
CA MET A 1 19.46 -21.05 6.90
C MET A 1 18.70 -21.71 8.02
N ILE A 2 17.49 -21.22 8.31
CA ILE A 2 16.60 -21.83 9.29
C ILE A 2 15.93 -23.03 8.63
N GLU A 3 15.92 -24.18 9.31
CA GLU A 3 15.18 -25.35 8.86
C GLU A 3 13.69 -25.13 9.13
N ILE A 4 12.88 -24.99 8.08
CA ILE A 4 11.45 -24.69 8.20
C ILE A 4 10.67 -25.97 8.56
N LYS A 5 9.86 -25.89 9.60
CA LYS A 5 9.00 -26.96 10.12
C LYS A 5 7.55 -26.78 9.64
N PHE A 6 6.92 -27.92 9.33
CA PHE A 6 5.55 -28.00 8.84
C PHE A 6 4.69 -28.81 9.80
N LYS A 7 3.48 -28.34 10.09
CA LYS A 7 2.51 -29.01 10.99
C LYS A 7 1.77 -30.16 10.32
N ASN A 8 1.59 -30.11 9.00
CA ASN A 8 0.81 -31.09 8.24
C ASN A 8 1.17 -31.07 6.74
N GLN A 9 0.61 -32.02 5.98
CA GLN A 9 0.82 -32.12 4.53
C GLN A 9 0.35 -30.88 3.77
N ALA A 10 -0.73 -30.22 4.21
CA ALA A 10 -1.23 -29.02 3.53
C ALA A 10 -0.23 -27.85 3.61
N GLU A 11 0.51 -27.72 4.71
CA GLU A 11 1.60 -26.75 4.84
C GLU A 11 2.78 -27.07 3.90
N ILE A 12 3.13 -28.34 3.74
CA ILE A 12 4.16 -28.80 2.80
C ILE A 12 3.76 -28.47 1.36
N ASP A 13 2.51 -28.79 0.99
CA ASP A 13 1.99 -28.53 -0.35
C ASP A 13 1.94 -27.02 -0.65
N SER A 14 1.48 -26.23 0.33
CA SER A 14 1.50 -24.77 0.25
C SER A 14 2.93 -24.23 0.10
N TYR A 15 3.88 -24.72 0.89
CA TYR A 15 5.27 -24.29 0.80
C TYR A 15 5.86 -24.59 -0.56
N ASN A 16 5.67 -25.81 -1.08
CA ASN A 16 6.19 -26.17 -2.41
C ASN A 16 5.62 -25.26 -3.50
N LYS A 17 4.32 -24.94 -3.44
CA LYS A 17 3.69 -23.99 -4.36
C LYS A 17 4.28 -22.58 -4.26
N TYR A 18 4.38 -22.01 -3.05
CA TYR A 18 4.86 -20.63 -2.88
C TYR A 18 6.37 -20.51 -3.08
N LYS A 19 7.14 -21.56 -2.79
CA LYS A 19 8.56 -21.66 -3.08
C LYS A 19 8.84 -21.50 -4.56
N GLU A 20 8.02 -22.09 -5.44
CA GLU A 20 8.15 -21.91 -6.90
C GLU A 20 7.85 -20.45 -7.32
N LEU A 21 6.87 -19.81 -6.67
CA LEU A 21 6.44 -18.46 -7.04
C LEU A 21 7.32 -17.33 -6.45
N LYS A 22 7.90 -17.54 -5.28
CA LYS A 22 8.60 -16.51 -4.49
C LYS A 22 10.07 -16.83 -4.22
N GLY A 23 10.51 -18.05 -4.49
CA GLY A 23 11.83 -18.53 -4.15
C GLY A 23 11.97 -18.94 -2.68
N ILE A 24 12.94 -19.82 -2.42
CA ILE A 24 13.31 -20.26 -1.06
C ILE A 24 13.84 -19.09 -0.23
N GLU A 25 14.61 -18.21 -0.87
CA GLU A 25 15.29 -17.09 -0.23
C GLU A 25 14.30 -16.12 0.42
N TYR A 26 13.14 -15.89 -0.20
CA TYR A 26 12.11 -15.04 0.37
C TYR A 26 11.48 -15.63 1.64
N HIS A 27 11.27 -16.96 1.66
CA HIS A 27 10.81 -17.66 2.86
C HIS A 27 11.86 -17.60 3.98
N GLN A 28 13.14 -17.79 3.63
CA GLN A 28 14.25 -17.70 4.58
C GLN A 28 14.43 -16.27 5.12
N TYR A 29 14.26 -15.26 4.28
CA TYR A 29 14.29 -13.86 4.69
C TYR A 29 13.21 -13.57 5.74
N ILE A 30 11.97 -14.01 5.51
CA ILE A 30 10.88 -13.86 6.48
C ILE A 30 11.14 -14.68 7.75
N ALA A 31 11.59 -15.94 7.61
CA ALA A 31 11.97 -16.78 8.75
C ALA A 31 13.02 -16.11 9.65
N ASN A 32 14.05 -15.52 9.05
CA ASN A 32 15.09 -14.79 9.77
C ASN A 32 14.54 -13.51 10.40
N TYR A 33 13.71 -12.74 9.69
CA TYR A 33 13.09 -11.52 10.19
C TYR A 33 12.19 -11.79 11.41
N LEU A 34 11.44 -12.89 11.38
CA LEU A 34 10.56 -13.31 12.47
C LEU A 34 11.29 -14.12 13.57
N ASN A 35 12.52 -14.54 13.31
CA ASN A 35 13.26 -15.51 14.11
C ASN A 35 12.42 -16.77 14.43
N THR A 36 11.85 -17.40 13.39
CA THR A 36 10.97 -18.57 13.53
C THR A 36 11.28 -19.65 12.50
N ASP A 37 11.10 -20.91 12.89
CA ASP A 37 11.12 -22.07 12.01
C ASP A 37 9.71 -22.51 11.58
N GLU A 38 8.64 -21.92 12.11
CA GLU A 38 7.27 -22.34 11.84
C GLU A 38 6.76 -21.82 10.48
N TYR A 39 6.45 -22.72 9.55
CA TYR A 39 5.93 -22.32 8.24
C TYR A 39 4.59 -21.57 8.33
N SER A 40 3.71 -21.90 9.28
CA SER A 40 2.41 -21.22 9.42
C SER A 40 2.55 -19.71 9.61
N LYS A 41 3.53 -19.28 10.41
CA LYS A 41 3.84 -17.86 10.66
C LYS A 41 4.45 -17.21 9.42
N ILE A 42 5.40 -17.88 8.77
CA ILE A 42 6.04 -17.40 7.54
C ILE A 42 4.98 -17.20 6.45
N ALA A 43 4.11 -18.19 6.24
CA ALA A 43 3.02 -18.15 5.28
C ALA A 43 2.02 -17.03 5.59
N ALA A 44 1.63 -16.85 6.86
CA ALA A 44 0.74 -15.77 7.27
C ALA A 44 1.32 -14.38 6.92
N VAL A 45 2.63 -14.16 7.12
CA VAL A 45 3.30 -12.91 6.74
C VAL A 45 3.28 -12.72 5.22
N ILE A 46 3.63 -13.74 4.42
CA ILE A 46 3.60 -13.67 2.95
C ILE A 46 2.20 -13.30 2.45
N GLN A 47 1.17 -13.98 2.97
CA GLN A 47 -0.20 -13.79 2.53
C GLN A 47 -0.74 -12.43 2.99
N TYR A 48 -0.42 -12.00 4.21
CA TYR A 48 -0.79 -10.69 4.72
C TYR A 48 -0.17 -9.56 3.90
N ASP A 49 1.13 -9.62 3.61
CA ASP A 49 1.84 -8.64 2.79
C ASP A 49 1.25 -8.55 1.36
N LEU A 50 0.77 -9.67 0.81
CA LEU A 50 0.10 -9.71 -0.49
C LEU A 50 -1.31 -9.10 -0.43
N ARG A 51 -2.14 -9.49 0.54
CA ARG A 51 -3.49 -8.92 0.73
C ARG A 51 -3.43 -7.41 0.96
N LEU A 52 -2.50 -6.96 1.78
CA LEU A 52 -2.29 -5.55 2.07
C LEU A 52 -1.97 -4.77 0.77
N LYS A 53 -1.08 -5.28 -0.09
CA LYS A 53 -0.79 -4.64 -1.38
C LYS A 53 -2.02 -4.49 -2.26
N TYR A 54 -2.89 -5.51 -2.34
CA TYR A 54 -4.11 -5.42 -3.15
C TYR A 54 -5.10 -4.38 -2.62
N ILE A 55 -5.26 -4.30 -1.30
CA ILE A 55 -6.08 -3.27 -0.67
C ILE A 55 -5.50 -1.88 -1.01
N LEU A 56 -4.21 -1.68 -0.73
CA LEU A 56 -3.54 -0.39 -0.96
C LEU A 56 -3.57 0.01 -2.44
N TYR A 57 -3.36 -0.94 -3.36
CA TYR A 57 -3.43 -0.70 -4.81
C TYR A 57 -4.76 -0.05 -5.20
N ARG A 58 -5.90 -0.59 -4.76
CA ARG A 58 -7.22 0.00 -5.08
C ARG A 58 -7.36 1.44 -4.58
N TYR A 59 -6.90 1.72 -3.36
CA TYR A 59 -7.03 3.06 -2.80
C TYR A 59 -6.05 4.07 -3.39
N ILE A 60 -4.88 3.61 -3.83
CA ILE A 60 -3.94 4.43 -4.59
C ILE A 60 -4.52 4.75 -5.96
N CYS A 61 -5.09 3.77 -6.68
CA CYS A 61 -5.78 4.04 -7.94
C CYS A 61 -6.92 5.04 -7.74
N PHE A 62 -7.75 4.85 -6.70
CA PHE A 62 -8.79 5.81 -6.34
C PHE A 62 -8.21 7.21 -6.05
N PHE A 63 -7.13 7.31 -5.28
CA PHE A 63 -6.48 8.58 -4.96
C PHE A 63 -5.98 9.27 -6.24
N GLU A 64 -5.33 8.53 -7.13
CA GLU A 64 -4.87 9.07 -8.40
C GLU A 64 -6.05 9.60 -9.23
N GLU A 65 -7.11 8.82 -9.44
CA GLU A 65 -8.32 9.26 -10.16
C GLU A 65 -8.96 10.50 -9.51
N TYR A 66 -9.03 10.53 -8.19
CA TYR A 66 -9.56 11.66 -7.44
C TYR A 66 -8.77 12.94 -7.67
N ILE A 67 -7.43 12.87 -7.68
CA ILE A 67 -6.57 14.02 -8.00
C ILE A 67 -6.81 14.48 -9.43
N ARG A 68 -6.91 13.56 -10.39
CA ARG A 68 -7.20 13.89 -11.80
C ARG A 68 -8.53 14.63 -11.92
N ALA A 69 -9.59 14.10 -11.32
CA ALA A 69 -10.91 14.73 -11.34
C ALA A 69 -10.90 16.15 -10.77
N VAL A 70 -10.12 16.39 -9.72
CA VAL A 70 -10.01 17.71 -9.10
C VAL A 70 -9.27 18.69 -9.98
N ILE A 71 -8.20 18.26 -10.64
CA ILE A 71 -7.47 19.10 -11.60
C ILE A 71 -8.38 19.42 -12.81
N MET A 72 -9.07 18.43 -13.38
CA MET A 72 -10.00 18.60 -14.49
C MET A 72 -11.13 19.58 -14.14
N ASN A 73 -11.75 19.38 -12.98
CA ASN A 73 -12.83 20.24 -12.53
C ASN A 73 -12.34 21.67 -12.28
N CYS A 74 -11.07 21.91 -11.99
CA CYS A 74 -10.51 23.26 -11.90
C CYS A 74 -10.23 23.91 -13.26
N ASP A 75 -10.77 23.40 -14.37
CA ASP A 75 -10.54 23.93 -15.73
C ASP A 75 -9.05 24.05 -16.06
N ILE A 76 -8.23 23.16 -15.50
CA ILE A 76 -6.80 23.05 -15.81
C ILE A 76 -6.73 22.15 -17.04
N ARG A 77 -6.74 22.79 -18.21
CA ARG A 77 -6.81 22.12 -19.50
C ARG A 77 -5.45 21.52 -19.86
N ASP A 78 -5.34 20.23 -19.62
CA ASP A 78 -4.41 19.33 -20.28
C ASP A 78 -5.14 17.98 -20.46
N VAL A 79 -6.21 17.99 -21.26
CA VAL A 79 -7.10 16.82 -21.44
C VAL A 79 -6.30 15.64 -22.00
N ASP A 80 -5.32 15.91 -22.85
CA ASP A 80 -4.38 14.92 -23.37
C ASP A 80 -3.51 14.29 -22.28
N PHE A 81 -3.15 15.03 -21.24
CA PHE A 81 -2.40 14.47 -20.11
C PHE A 81 -3.20 13.36 -19.45
N PHE A 82 -4.47 13.60 -19.14
CA PHE A 82 -5.31 12.61 -18.46
C PHE A 82 -5.83 11.48 -19.37
N LEU A 83 -5.85 11.68 -20.69
CA LEU A 83 -6.31 10.70 -21.67
C LEU A 83 -5.16 9.86 -22.25
N LYS A 84 -3.90 10.26 -22.07
CA LYS A 84 -2.73 9.46 -22.46
C LYS A 84 -2.53 8.33 -21.46
N GLU A 85 -2.41 7.11 -21.96
CA GLU A 85 -2.03 5.95 -21.16
C GLU A 85 -0.68 6.22 -20.49
N ASN A 86 -0.63 6.12 -19.16
CA ASN A 86 0.55 6.28 -18.28
C ASN A 86 0.88 7.70 -17.76
N VAL A 87 -0.11 8.42 -17.21
CA VAL A 87 0.21 9.55 -16.33
C VAL A 87 1.04 9.10 -15.13
N ASN A 88 2.24 9.65 -14.98
CA ASN A 88 3.06 9.41 -13.80
C ASN A 88 2.50 10.24 -12.62
N MET A 89 2.45 9.64 -11.43
CA MET A 89 2.08 10.32 -10.19
C MET A 89 2.93 11.58 -9.91
N SER A 90 4.21 11.59 -10.32
CA SER A 90 5.06 12.79 -10.23
C SER A 90 4.57 13.95 -11.10
N GLU A 91 4.04 13.67 -12.28
CA GLU A 91 3.51 14.70 -13.17
C GLU A 91 2.19 15.25 -12.61
N ALA A 92 1.32 14.36 -12.11
CA ALA A 92 0.09 14.75 -11.44
C ALA A 92 0.37 15.63 -10.21
N GLN A 93 1.38 15.29 -9.42
CA GLN A 93 1.86 16.08 -8.29
C GLN A 93 2.30 17.49 -8.72
N ASN A 94 3.12 17.59 -9.77
CA ASN A 94 3.60 18.88 -10.28
C ASN A 94 2.46 19.76 -10.78
N ILE A 95 1.50 19.20 -11.51
CA ILE A 95 0.32 19.93 -11.99
C ILE A 95 -0.55 20.38 -10.80
N TYR A 96 -0.77 19.51 -9.82
CA TYR A 96 -1.51 19.84 -8.60
C TYR A 96 -0.90 21.07 -7.90
N PHE A 97 0.40 21.04 -7.61
CA PHE A 97 1.06 22.13 -6.88
C PHE A 97 1.19 23.42 -7.70
N LYS A 98 1.38 23.32 -9.02
CA LYS A 98 1.36 24.50 -9.91
C LYS A 98 0.03 25.24 -9.86
N ASN A 99 -1.07 24.54 -9.57
CA ASN A 99 -2.43 25.09 -9.58
C ASN A 99 -3.09 25.09 -8.20
N VAL A 100 -2.32 24.95 -7.12
CA VAL A 100 -2.87 24.75 -5.76
C VAL A 100 -3.79 25.89 -5.33
N THR A 101 -3.46 27.14 -5.68
CA THR A 101 -4.29 28.31 -5.38
C THR A 101 -5.66 28.20 -6.07
N LYS A 102 -5.69 27.82 -7.35
CA LYS A 102 -6.93 27.64 -8.11
C LYS A 102 -7.79 26.52 -7.52
N ILE A 103 -7.16 25.42 -7.12
CA ILE A 103 -7.83 24.28 -6.48
C ILE A 103 -8.43 24.71 -5.14
N ALA A 104 -7.67 25.41 -4.30
CA ALA A 104 -8.15 25.90 -3.01
C ALA A 104 -9.31 26.91 -3.16
N THR A 105 -9.30 27.76 -4.18
CA THR A 105 -10.42 28.67 -4.48
C THR A 105 -11.68 27.92 -4.91
N LYS A 106 -11.56 26.85 -5.72
CA LYS A 106 -12.71 26.07 -6.20
C LYS A 106 -13.27 25.12 -5.13
N TYR A 107 -12.40 24.62 -4.24
CA TYR A 107 -12.73 23.66 -3.19
C TYR A 107 -12.28 24.17 -1.81
N PRO A 108 -12.91 25.23 -1.27
CA PRO A 108 -12.46 25.87 -0.03
C PRO A 108 -12.58 24.95 1.19
N ASP A 109 -13.56 24.03 1.19
CA ASP A 109 -13.77 23.09 2.29
C ASP A 109 -12.86 21.85 2.22
N ARG A 110 -12.03 21.75 1.17
CA ARG A 110 -11.11 20.64 0.98
C ARG A 110 -9.72 21.04 1.49
N PRO A 111 -9.14 20.29 2.43
CA PRO A 111 -7.73 20.47 2.79
C PRO A 111 -6.83 20.26 1.57
N THR A 112 -5.90 21.19 1.39
CA THR A 112 -4.80 21.04 0.43
C THR A 112 -3.89 19.91 0.88
N ILE A 113 -3.48 19.07 -0.07
CA ILE A 113 -2.52 17.99 0.19
C ILE A 113 -1.13 18.61 0.32
N SER A 114 -0.43 18.31 1.41
CA SER A 114 0.94 18.79 1.61
C SER A 114 1.91 18.12 0.62
N ARG A 115 3.07 18.72 0.37
CA ARG A 115 4.08 18.11 -0.50
C ARG A 115 4.58 16.78 0.08
N ASP A 116 4.88 16.78 1.37
CA ASP A 116 5.36 15.61 2.11
C ASP A 116 4.33 14.46 2.08
N ASP A 117 3.04 14.79 2.20
CA ASP A 117 1.96 13.81 2.09
C ASP A 117 1.96 13.15 0.71
N PHE A 118 2.07 13.96 -0.33
CA PHE A 118 2.04 13.49 -1.70
C PHE A 118 3.28 12.62 -2.00
N ASP A 119 4.44 13.00 -1.49
CA ASP A 119 5.69 12.24 -1.63
C ASP A 119 5.60 10.88 -0.95
N GLY A 120 5.11 10.82 0.30
CA GLY A 120 4.92 9.54 0.99
C GLY A 120 3.90 8.62 0.30
N ILE A 121 2.80 9.16 -0.23
CA ILE A 121 1.84 8.37 -1.02
C ILE A 121 2.48 7.87 -2.32
N ARG A 122 3.30 8.69 -2.99
CA ARG A 122 4.02 8.31 -4.21
C ARG A 122 5.04 7.20 -3.96
N GLU A 123 5.76 7.26 -2.84
CA GLU A 123 6.69 6.20 -2.43
C GLU A 123 5.95 4.88 -2.18
N LEU A 124 4.83 4.92 -1.45
CA LEU A 124 3.98 3.75 -1.23
C LEU A 124 3.50 3.15 -2.56
N ARG A 125 3.04 3.99 -3.49
CA ARG A 125 2.61 3.59 -4.83
C ARG A 125 3.72 2.90 -5.61
N ASN A 126 4.94 3.41 -5.54
CA ASN A 126 6.10 2.80 -6.19
C ASN A 126 6.42 1.43 -5.58
N GLN A 127 6.40 1.30 -4.25
CA GLN A 127 6.62 0.02 -3.59
C GLN A 127 5.59 -1.03 -4.03
N ILE A 128 4.31 -0.67 -4.08
CA ILE A 128 3.23 -1.57 -4.51
C ILE A 128 3.39 -1.96 -5.98
N SER A 129 3.71 -1.01 -6.86
CA SER A 129 3.91 -1.26 -8.30
C SER A 129 5.08 -2.21 -8.57
N HIS A 130 6.12 -2.16 -7.73
CA HIS A 130 7.26 -3.07 -7.81
C HIS A 130 7.12 -4.32 -6.93
N PHE A 131 5.94 -4.56 -6.33
CA PHE A 131 5.68 -5.67 -5.42
C PHE A 131 6.72 -5.82 -4.29
N LYS A 132 7.29 -4.70 -3.82
CA LYS A 132 8.24 -4.70 -2.71
C LYS A 132 7.54 -5.03 -1.38
N PRO A 133 8.20 -5.71 -0.43
CA PRO A 133 7.60 -5.98 0.88
C PRO A 133 7.22 -4.69 1.62
N ILE A 134 6.01 -4.65 2.19
CA ILE A 134 5.47 -3.47 2.88
C ILE A 134 5.67 -3.59 4.40
N ILE A 135 5.63 -4.80 4.94
CA ILE A 135 5.50 -5.04 6.40
C ILE A 135 6.79 -5.53 7.08
N LEU A 136 7.93 -5.42 6.39
CA LEU A 136 9.22 -5.96 6.86
C LEU A 136 10.17 -4.81 7.24
N ASP A 137 11.30 -4.64 6.54
CA ASP A 137 12.38 -3.73 6.99
C ASP A 137 11.98 -2.27 7.21
N ASN A 138 11.02 -1.75 6.42
CA ASN A 138 10.60 -0.34 6.49
C ASN A 138 9.17 -0.16 7.04
N ILE A 139 8.72 -1.05 7.94
CA ILE A 139 7.33 -1.06 8.40
C ILE A 139 6.86 0.27 9.00
N ILE A 140 7.70 0.98 9.75
CA ILE A 140 7.34 2.26 10.40
C ILE A 140 7.10 3.36 9.34
N GLU A 141 8.01 3.47 8.38
CA GLU A 141 7.90 4.40 7.26
C GLU A 141 6.70 4.06 6.38
N ASN A 142 6.51 2.78 6.07
CA ASN A 142 5.38 2.31 5.28
C ASN A 142 4.05 2.54 6.00
N GLN A 143 3.98 2.34 7.31
CA GLN A 143 2.79 2.67 8.10
C GLN A 143 2.51 4.17 8.07
N THR A 144 3.55 5.00 8.11
CA THR A 144 3.42 6.45 7.97
C THR A 144 2.84 6.79 6.60
N ASN A 145 3.39 6.24 5.52
CA ASN A 145 2.92 6.46 4.16
C ASN A 145 1.48 5.95 3.93
N ILE A 146 1.10 4.82 4.54
CA ILE A 146 -0.27 4.30 4.55
C ILE A 146 -1.22 5.27 5.29
N TYR A 147 -0.78 5.87 6.40
CA TYR A 147 -1.55 6.89 7.10
C TYR A 147 -1.69 8.19 6.28
N LEU A 148 -0.65 8.58 5.55
CA LEU A 148 -0.71 9.72 4.62
C LEU A 148 -1.73 9.49 3.51
N LEU A 149 -1.85 8.27 2.98
CA LEU A 149 -2.91 7.91 2.05
C LEU A 149 -4.28 8.04 2.72
N TYR A 150 -4.47 7.37 3.87
CA TYR A 150 -5.74 7.40 4.62
C TYR A 150 -6.26 8.82 4.84
N LYS A 151 -5.44 9.71 5.41
CA LYS A 151 -5.88 11.07 5.75
C LYS A 151 -6.26 11.92 4.52
N ASN A 152 -5.74 11.56 3.34
CA ASN A 152 -5.99 12.26 2.07
C ASN A 152 -7.11 11.62 1.22
N LEU A 153 -7.70 10.51 1.67
CA LEU A 153 -8.94 9.97 1.10
C LEU A 153 -10.14 10.84 1.50
N THR A 154 -11.22 10.78 0.71
CA THR A 154 -12.49 11.40 1.08
C THR A 154 -13.11 10.66 2.28
N LYS A 155 -13.92 11.35 3.10
CA LYS A 155 -14.48 10.80 4.36
C LYS A 155 -15.17 9.43 4.17
N ASN A 156 -15.89 9.26 3.07
CA ASN A 156 -16.56 7.99 2.76
C ASN A 156 -15.55 6.85 2.59
N TYR A 157 -14.42 7.09 1.91
CA TYR A 157 -13.38 6.08 1.68
C TYR A 157 -12.49 5.86 2.90
N GLN A 158 -12.32 6.84 3.78
CA GLN A 158 -11.56 6.71 5.03
C GLN A 158 -12.11 5.58 5.91
N ALA A 159 -13.44 5.52 6.12
CA ALA A 159 -14.06 4.50 6.95
C ALA A 159 -13.84 3.09 6.39
N TYR A 160 -14.06 2.89 5.08
CA TYR A 160 -13.80 1.62 4.42
C TYR A 160 -12.32 1.23 4.49
N PHE A 161 -11.42 2.19 4.24
CA PHE A 161 -9.97 1.96 4.27
C PHE A 161 -9.51 1.45 5.63
N LYS A 162 -9.87 2.17 6.70
CA LYS A 162 -9.51 1.79 8.06
C LYS A 162 -10.02 0.39 8.41
N ASN A 163 -11.26 0.09 8.04
CA ASN A 163 -11.85 -1.23 8.29
C ASN A 163 -11.09 -2.34 7.55
N GLU A 164 -10.84 -2.17 6.25
CA GLU A 164 -10.16 -3.18 5.45
C GLU A 164 -8.71 -3.44 5.90
N ILE A 165 -7.96 -2.38 6.25
CA ILE A 165 -6.60 -2.54 6.78
C ILE A 165 -6.61 -3.33 8.09
N ASN A 166 -7.51 -2.98 9.01
CA ASN A 166 -7.61 -3.66 10.31
C ASN A 166 -8.06 -5.13 10.15
N MET A 167 -9.02 -5.41 9.26
CA MET A 167 -9.47 -6.78 8.97
C MET A 167 -8.40 -7.61 8.25
N CYS A 168 -7.55 -6.99 7.41
CA CYS A 168 -6.50 -7.70 6.69
C CYS A 168 -5.49 -8.40 7.62
N GLY A 169 -5.27 -7.84 8.82
CA GLY A 169 -4.34 -8.35 9.83
C GLY A 169 -4.96 -9.30 10.87
N SER A 170 -6.18 -9.80 10.65
CA SER A 170 -6.92 -10.59 11.65
C SER A 170 -6.56 -12.08 11.69
N GLU A 171 -5.59 -12.54 10.88
CA GLU A 171 -5.16 -13.94 10.90
C GLU A 171 -4.48 -14.31 12.22
N ALA A 172 -4.86 -15.46 12.79
CA ALA A 172 -4.40 -15.91 14.11
C ALA A 172 -2.88 -16.16 14.16
N GLU A 173 -2.30 -16.66 13.08
CA GLU A 173 -0.86 -16.98 12.98
C GLU A 173 -0.01 -15.74 12.62
N LEU A 174 -0.65 -14.60 12.33
CA LEU A 174 0.06 -13.37 12.00
C LEU A 174 0.63 -12.73 13.27
N VAL A 175 1.95 -12.59 13.32
CA VAL A 175 2.65 -11.99 14.46
C VAL A 175 2.41 -10.48 14.55
N GLU A 176 2.36 -9.96 15.77
CA GLU A 176 2.05 -8.55 16.02
C GLU A 176 3.08 -7.57 15.42
N GLN A 177 4.36 -7.95 15.39
CA GLN A 177 5.44 -7.08 14.93
C GLN A 177 5.32 -6.63 13.47
N VAL A 178 4.55 -7.34 12.64
CA VAL A 178 4.36 -7.00 11.22
C VAL A 178 3.02 -6.33 10.94
N LYS A 179 2.14 -6.17 11.93
CA LYS A 179 0.77 -5.68 11.72
C LYS A 179 0.74 -4.16 11.54
N ILE A 180 0.19 -3.71 10.41
CA ILE A 180 -0.22 -2.32 10.23
C ILE A 180 -1.54 -2.09 10.98
N LYS A 181 -1.61 -1.06 11.83
CA LYS A 181 -2.81 -0.73 12.62
C LYS A 181 -3.19 0.73 12.50
N PHE A 182 -4.50 0.97 12.43
CA PHE A 182 -5.10 2.29 12.58
C PHE A 182 -5.80 2.38 13.93
N ASN A 183 -5.31 3.28 14.80
CA ASN A 183 -6.00 3.67 16.04
C ASN A 183 -7.33 4.36 15.71
#